data_AF-A0A2M9BRX9-F1
#
_entry.id   AF-A0A2M9BRX9-F1
#
_cell.length_a   1.000
_cell.length_b   1.000
_cell.length_c   1.000
_cell.angle_alpha   90.00
_cell.angle_beta   90.00
_cell.angle_gamma   90.00
#
_symmetry.space_group_name_H-M   'P 1'
#
loop_
_entity.id
_entity.type
_entity.pdbx_description
1 polymer ?
#
loop_
_entity_poly.entity_id
_entity_poly.type
_entity_poly.pdbx_seq_one_letter_code
_entity_poly.pdbx_strand_id
1 'polypeptide(L)'
;MNDAAPLSASKKCPHCGFWSPWQQKSDDVCQRCGQLLDPVRNRSEQQRELEAQEPLPQFMRIEITPEDKGLVRFGKQIIRGGQVAFAATVSFILWFLTLAAG
;
A
#
# COMPACT_ATOMS: atom_id res chain seq x y z
N MET A 1 -15.48 22.33 11.04
CA MET A 1 -16.06 21.65 9.86
C MET A 1 -15.52 22.41 8.67
N ASN A 2 -14.46 21.89 8.04
CA ASN A 2 -13.79 22.60 6.94
C ASN A 2 -14.47 22.20 5.63
N ASP A 3 -15.39 23.04 5.16
CA ASP A 3 -16.00 22.93 3.84
C ASP A 3 -15.01 23.41 2.78
N ALA A 4 -14.00 22.59 2.49
CA ALA A 4 -13.19 22.77 1.29
C ALA A 4 -14.06 22.39 0.09
N ALA A 5 -14.61 23.39 -0.60
CA ALA A 5 -15.30 23.17 -1.87
C ALA A 5 -14.39 22.34 -2.81
N PRO A 6 -14.87 21.21 -3.36
CA PRO A 6 -14.03 20.38 -4.21
C PRO A 6 -13.61 21.19 -5.43
N LEU A 7 -12.30 21.21 -5.73
CA LEU A 7 -11.76 21.82 -6.94
C LEU A 7 -12.51 21.22 -8.14
N SER A 8 -13.17 22.06 -8.93
CA SER A 8 -13.92 21.62 -10.11
C SER A 8 -12.94 21.30 -11.25
N ALA A 9 -12.56 20.03 -11.34
CA ALA A 9 -11.77 19.53 -12.46
C ALA A 9 -12.68 18.95 -13.55
N SER A 10 -12.27 19.11 -14.80
CA SER A 10 -12.94 18.51 -15.96
C SER A 10 -11.90 17.86 -16.87
N LYS A 11 -12.31 16.81 -17.57
CA LYS A 11 -11.44 16.06 -18.48
C LYS A 11 -12.18 15.76 -19.77
N LYS A 12 -11.46 15.86 -20.89
CA LYS A 12 -11.98 15.53 -22.21
C LYS A 12 -12.02 14.02 -22.39
N CYS A 13 -13.17 13.49 -22.76
CA CYS A 13 -13.36 12.08 -23.07
C CYS A 13 -12.60 11.71 -24.37
N PRO A 14 -11.75 10.67 -24.35
CA PRO A 14 -11.00 10.24 -25.53
C PRO A 14 -11.87 9.59 -26.61
N HIS A 15 -13.07 9.09 -26.25
CA HIS A 15 -13.97 8.42 -27.19
C HIS A 15 -14.91 9.36 -27.95
N CYS A 16 -15.52 10.32 -27.25
CA CYS A 16 -16.51 11.22 -27.84
C CYS A 16 -16.10 12.69 -27.85
N GLY A 17 -14.96 13.05 -27.27
CA GLY A 17 -14.45 14.43 -27.22
C GLY A 17 -15.19 15.40 -26.28
N PHE A 18 -16.18 14.92 -25.53
CA PHE A 18 -16.91 15.75 -24.55
C PHE A 18 -16.06 16.07 -23.34
N TRP A 19 -16.19 17.27 -22.78
CA TRP A 19 -15.65 17.58 -21.46
C TRP A 19 -16.65 17.13 -20.40
N SER A 20 -16.22 16.23 -19.53
CA SER A 20 -17.03 15.78 -18.38
C SER A 20 -16.36 16.20 -17.07
N PRO A 21 -17.14 16.41 -15.99
CA PRO A 21 -16.59 16.56 -14.65
C PRO A 21 -15.69 15.37 -14.31
N TRP A 22 -14.58 15.64 -13.63
CA TRP A 22 -13.57 14.65 -13.31
C TRP A 22 -13.16 14.80 -11.85
N GLN A 23 -13.29 13.73 -11.06
CA GLN A 23 -12.95 13.71 -9.63
C GLN A 23 -11.53 13.17 -9.40
N GLN A 24 -10.72 13.06 -10.46
CA GLN A 24 -9.39 12.45 -10.45
C GLN A 24 -9.40 10.97 -10.06
N LYS A 25 -10.55 10.29 -10.18
CA LYS A 25 -10.64 8.85 -10.02
C LYS A 25 -10.34 8.15 -11.35
N SER A 26 -9.86 6.93 -11.24
CA SER A 26 -9.47 6.12 -12.40
C SER A 26 -10.67 5.47 -13.08
N ASP A 27 -11.78 5.30 -12.37
CA ASP A 27 -13.05 4.73 -12.83
C ASP A 27 -14.10 5.78 -13.25
N ASP A 28 -13.74 7.07 -13.22
CA ASP A 28 -14.63 8.15 -13.65
C ASP A 28 -15.07 7.94 -15.11
N VAL A 29 -16.37 8.04 -15.35
CA VAL A 29 -16.99 7.84 -16.68
C VAL A 29 -17.47 9.16 -17.29
N CYS A 30 -17.50 9.21 -18.62
CA CYS A 30 -18.04 10.33 -19.37
C CYS A 30 -19.57 10.37 -19.22
N GLN A 31 -20.11 11.52 -18.82
CA GLN A 31 -21.56 11.71 -18.65
C GLN A 31 -22.36 11.60 -19.96
N ARG A 32 -21.70 11.69 -21.13
CA ARG A 32 -22.37 11.64 -22.44
C ARG A 32 -22.37 10.25 -23.06
N CYS A 33 -21.23 9.56 -23.10
CA CYS A 33 -21.11 8.27 -23.76
C CYS A 33 -20.92 7.08 -22.81
N GLY A 34 -20.80 7.32 -21.50
CA GLY A 34 -20.61 6.28 -20.48
C GLY A 34 -19.24 5.59 -20.49
N GLN A 35 -18.34 5.96 -21.41
CA GLN A 35 -16.99 5.39 -21.48
C GLN A 35 -16.07 6.00 -20.42
N LEU A 36 -15.04 5.26 -20.00
CA LEU A 36 -14.03 5.73 -19.05
C LEU A 36 -13.35 7.02 -19.56
N LEU A 37 -13.16 7.98 -18.65
CA LEU A 37 -12.44 9.22 -18.92
C LEU A 37 -10.93 9.00 -18.96
N ASP A 38 -10.42 8.00 -18.25
CA ASP A 38 -8.99 7.64 -18.22
C ASP A 38 -8.77 6.12 -18.21
N PRO A 39 -8.93 5.45 -19.36
CA PRO A 39 -8.77 3.99 -19.43
C PRO A 39 -7.35 3.52 -19.16
N VAL A 40 -6.34 4.37 -19.39
CA VAL A 40 -4.92 4.02 -19.14
C VAL A 40 -4.66 3.99 -17.64
N ARG A 41 -5.09 5.04 -16.92
CA ARG A 41 -4.95 5.06 -15.48
C ARG A 41 -5.78 3.97 -14.81
N ASN A 42 -7.01 3.73 -15.28
CA ASN A 42 -7.84 2.63 -14.78
C ASN A 42 -7.13 1.28 -14.83
N ARG A 43 -6.50 0.96 -15.97
CA ARG A 43 -5.71 -0.26 -16.13
C ARG A 43 -4.52 -0.32 -15.18
N SER A 44 -3.79 0.78 -15.01
CA SER A 44 -2.64 0.83 -14.10
C SER A 44 -3.05 0.65 -12.64
N GLU A 45 -4.15 1.27 -12.20
CA GLU A 45 -4.65 1.11 -10.84
C GLU A 45 -5.15 -0.32 -10.60
N GLN A 46 -5.85 -0.93 -11.55
CA GLN A 46 -6.23 -2.35 -11.48
C GLN A 46 -5.01 -3.28 -11.37
N GLN A 47 -3.95 -3.01 -12.13
CA GLN A 47 -2.70 -3.78 -12.02
C GLN A 47 -2.08 -3.64 -10.63
N ARG A 48 -2.05 -2.42 -10.07
CA ARG A 48 -1.57 -2.19 -8.70
C ARG A 48 -2.42 -2.90 -7.65
N GLU A 49 -3.74 -2.93 -7.83
CA GLU A 49 -4.64 -3.67 -6.94
C GLU A 49 -4.41 -5.18 -7.01
N LEU A 50 -4.11 -5.71 -8.21
CA LEU A 50 -3.73 -7.11 -8.38
C LEU A 50 -2.38 -7.40 -7.69
N GLU A 51 -1.36 -6.56 -7.92
CA GLU A 51 -0.05 -6.67 -7.26
C GLU A 51 -0.15 -6.53 -5.73
N ALA A 52 -1.03 -5.66 -5.22
CA ALA A 52 -1.26 -5.51 -3.79
C ALA A 52 -1.96 -6.73 -3.15
N GLN A 53 -2.71 -7.48 -3.94
CA GLN A 53 -3.30 -8.76 -3.52
C GLN A 53 -2.33 -9.93 -3.65
N GLU A 54 -1.21 -9.77 -4.36
CA GLU A 54 -0.19 -10.80 -4.40
C GLU A 54 0.42 -10.99 -3.01
N PRO A 55 0.61 -12.25 -2.56
CA PRO A 55 1.25 -12.51 -1.28
C PRO A 55 2.66 -11.90 -1.30
N LEU A 56 3.01 -11.23 -0.20
CA LEU A 56 4.34 -10.65 -0.03
C LEU A 56 5.42 -11.67 -0.44
N PRO A 57 6.44 -11.23 -1.19
CA PRO A 57 7.39 -12.17 -1.75
C PRO A 57 8.15 -12.89 -0.64
N GLN A 58 8.38 -14.19 -0.83
CA GLN A 58 8.93 -15.12 0.18
C GLN A 58 10.29 -14.69 0.77
N PHE A 59 11.02 -13.76 0.14
CA PHE A 59 12.27 -13.23 0.70
C PHE A 59 12.06 -12.19 1.82
N MET A 60 10.90 -11.55 1.89
CA MET A 60 10.58 -10.54 2.92
C MET A 60 10.19 -11.18 4.25
N ARG A 61 9.74 -12.44 4.21
CA ARG A 61 9.44 -13.28 5.36
C ARG A 61 10.33 -14.50 5.26
N ILE A 62 11.49 -14.50 5.93
CA ILE A 62 12.36 -15.68 6.02
C ILE A 62 11.53 -16.81 6.66
N GLU A 63 10.85 -17.62 5.86
CA GLU A 63 10.10 -18.78 6.28
C GLU A 63 11.12 -19.78 6.88
N ILE A 64 10.86 -20.26 8.09
CA ILE A 64 11.61 -21.38 8.68
C ILE A 64 10.81 -22.62 8.31
N THR A 65 11.17 -23.25 7.20
CA THR A 65 10.56 -24.51 6.76
C THR A 65 11.11 -25.67 7.60
N PRO A 66 10.30 -26.66 8.00
CA PRO A 66 10.73 -27.77 8.85
C PRO A 66 11.77 -28.70 8.20
N GLU A 67 11.97 -28.58 6.89
CA GLU A 67 12.97 -29.31 6.10
C GLU A 67 14.35 -28.62 6.00
N ASP A 68 14.52 -27.45 6.62
CA ASP A 68 15.84 -26.81 6.76
C ASP A 68 16.76 -27.64 7.67
N LYS A 69 17.98 -27.93 7.20
CA LYS A 69 19.04 -28.56 8.01
C LYS A 69 19.22 -27.82 9.34
N GLY A 70 19.40 -28.55 10.44
CA GLY A 70 19.36 -28.01 11.82
C GLY A 70 20.24 -26.77 12.08
N LEU A 71 21.37 -26.63 11.39
CA LEU A 71 22.26 -25.47 11.50
C LEU A 71 21.65 -24.19 10.89
N VAL A 72 20.94 -24.30 9.77
CA VAL A 72 20.25 -23.18 9.10
C VAL A 72 19.06 -22.71 9.95
N ARG A 73 18.33 -23.66 10.55
CA ARG A 73 17.22 -23.37 11.48
C ARG A 73 17.67 -22.60 12.72
N PHE A 74 18.83 -22.95 13.29
CA PHE A 74 19.41 -22.24 14.44
C PHE A 74 19.82 -20.80 14.08
N GLY A 75 20.50 -20.60 12.95
CA GLY A 75 20.87 -19.27 12.48
C GLY A 75 19.66 -18.36 12.22
N LYS A 76 18.62 -18.88 11.56
CA LYS A 76 17.36 -18.15 11.33
C LYS A 76 16.66 -17.79 12.66
N GLN A 77 16.73 -18.65 13.68
CA GLN A 77 16.16 -18.38 15.00
C GLN A 77 16.91 -17.28 15.76
N ILE A 78 18.24 -17.22 15.65
CA ILE A 78 19.05 -16.13 16.24
C ILE A 78 18.70 -14.79 15.60
N ILE A 79 18.59 -14.74 14.26
CA ILE A 79 18.25 -13.50 13.54
C ILE A 79 16.85 -13.02 13.93
N ARG A 80 15.86 -13.92 13.99
CA ARG A 80 14.51 -13.59 14.47
C ARG A 80 14.51 -13.14 15.93
N GLY A 81 15.29 -13.80 16.80
CA GLY A 81 15.47 -13.39 18.19
C GLY A 81 16.07 -11.98 18.32
N GLY A 82 17.05 -11.65 17.47
CA GLY A 82 17.65 -10.31 17.41
C GLY A 82 16.65 -9.22 17.01
N GLN A 83 15.80 -9.49 16.01
CA GLN A 83 14.74 -8.55 15.60
C GLN A 83 13.74 -8.27 16.72
N VAL A 84 13.30 -9.32 17.43
CA VAL A 84 12.39 -9.20 18.57
C VAL A 84 13.05 -8.44 19.73
N ALA A 85 14.29 -8.78 20.05
CA ALA A 85 15.06 -8.10 21.10
C ALA A 85 15.23 -6.61 20.79
N PHE A 86 15.62 -6.27 19.56
CA PHE A 86 15.78 -4.88 19.14
C PHE A 86 14.46 -4.10 19.23
N ALA A 87 13.38 -4.66 18.69
CA ALA A 87 12.05 -4.03 18.76
C ALA A 87 11.60 -3.84 20.22
N ALA A 88 11.82 -4.82 21.09
CA ALA A 88 11.52 -4.72 22.51
C ALA A 88 12.37 -3.64 23.20
N THR A 89 13.67 -3.55 22.91
CA THR A 89 14.56 -2.52 23.48
C THR A 89 14.13 -1.12 23.06
N VAL A 90 13.89 -0.88 21.78
CA VAL A 90 13.45 0.43 21.29
C VAL A 90 12.09 0.82 21.90
N SER A 91 11.15 -0.12 21.93
CA SER A 91 9.82 0.11 22.53
C SER A 91 9.92 0.43 24.02
N PHE A 92 10.78 -0.27 24.75
CA PHE A 92 11.05 -0.03 26.16
C PHE A 92 11.66 1.36 26.40
N ILE A 93 12.65 1.76 25.59
CA ILE A 93 13.28 3.09 25.70
C ILE A 93 12.24 4.19 25.45
N LEU A 94 11.44 4.07 24.39
CA LEU A 94 10.40 5.05 24.08
C LEU A 94 9.37 5.16 25.22
N TRP A 95 8.86 4.02 25.71
CA TRP A 95 7.94 4.00 26.85
C TRP A 95 8.57 4.65 28.08
N PHE A 96 9.82 4.32 28.40
CA PHE A 96 10.53 4.87 29.54
C PHE A 96 10.69 6.39 29.42
N LEU A 97 11.10 6.89 28.24
CA LEU A 97 11.20 8.32 27.97
C LEU A 97 9.84 9.02 28.09
N THR A 98 8.76 8.41 27.59
CA THR A 98 7.41 8.99 27.73
C THR A 98 6.93 9.07 29.17
N LEU A 99 7.27 8.08 30.01
CA LEU A 99 7.00 8.16 31.45
C LEU A 99 7.87 9.20 32.16
N ALA A 100 9.15 9.30 31.80
CA ALA A 100 10.08 10.24 32.41
C ALA A 100 9.82 11.70 32.00
N ALA A 101 9.21 11.92 30.83
CA ALA A 101 8.78 13.22 30.34
C ALA A 101 7.37 13.63 30.81
N GLY A 102 6.69 12.74 31.55
CA GLY A 102 5.39 12.97 32.16
C GLY A 102 5.43 13.92 33.35
#